data_AF-A0A521E437-F1
#
_entry.id   AF-A0A521E437-F1
#
_cell.length_a   1.000
_cell.length_b   1.000
_cell.length_c   1.000
_cell.angle_alpha   90.00
_cell.angle_beta   90.00
_cell.angle_gamma   90.00
#
_symmetry.space_group_name_H-M   'P 1'
#
loop_
_entity.id
_entity.type
_entity.pdbx_description
1 polymer ?
#
loop_
_entity_poly.entity_id
_entity_poly.type
_entity_poly.pdbx_seq_one_letter_code
_entity_poly.pdbx_strand_id
1 'polypeptide(L)'
;MKESKQHTEHEIKKTMQVLDEMERATTDSFFYSRLQARIENREQTEPRQGWHLEFGFAAAAAIVLIFVSLNVLVLTQSPDILEAEATVDRENFMEQLAADYQVIDPSYYESAETTEEE
;
A
#
# COMPACT_ATOMS: atom_id res chain seq x y z
N MET A 1 -4.87 47.38 -5.86
CA MET A 1 -4.55 46.80 -4.52
C MET A 1 -5.55 47.15 -3.42
N LYS A 2 -6.26 48.31 -3.44
CA LYS A 2 -7.28 48.65 -2.44
C LYS A 2 -8.57 47.80 -2.53
N GLU A 3 -9.01 47.46 -3.74
CA GLU A 3 -10.26 46.71 -3.93
C GLU A 3 -10.21 45.26 -3.43
N SER A 4 -9.06 44.58 -3.58
CA SER A 4 -8.88 43.22 -3.08
C SER A 4 -8.97 43.15 -1.55
N LYS A 5 -8.42 44.13 -0.82
CA LYS A 5 -8.54 44.18 0.65
C LYS A 5 -9.99 44.38 1.11
N GLN A 6 -10.73 45.27 0.43
CA GLN A 6 -12.14 45.52 0.77
C GLN A 6 -13.03 44.30 0.48
N HIS A 7 -12.74 43.56 -0.60
CA HIS A 7 -13.43 42.32 -0.91
C HIS A 7 -13.18 41.25 0.17
N THR A 8 -11.94 41.06 0.60
CA THR A 8 -11.59 40.13 1.68
C THR A 8 -12.23 40.51 3.02
N GLU A 9 -12.22 41.80 3.39
CA GLU A 9 -12.89 42.27 4.62
C GLU A 9 -14.40 42.03 4.58
N HIS A 10 -15.02 42.20 3.41
CA HIS A 10 -16.44 41.93 3.22
C HIS A 10 -16.78 40.44 3.37
N GLU A 11 -15.97 39.55 2.80
CA GLU A 11 -16.17 38.10 2.94
C GLU A 11 -15.93 37.62 4.38
N ILE A 12 -14.93 38.16 5.06
CA ILE A 12 -14.68 37.86 6.49
C ILE A 12 -15.90 38.26 7.31
N LYS A 13 -16.43 39.48 7.11
CA LYS A 13 -17.59 39.98 7.84
C LYS A 13 -18.84 39.15 7.57
N LYS A 14 -19.05 38.75 6.31
CA LYS A 14 -20.15 37.87 5.91
C LYS A 14 -20.05 36.49 6.57
N THR A 15 -18.85 35.93 6.64
CA THR A 15 -18.62 34.62 7.25
C THR A 15 -18.86 34.67 8.75
N MET A 16 -18.39 35.71 9.44
CA MET A 16 -18.63 35.90 10.88
C MET A 16 -20.12 36.08 11.18
N GLN A 17 -20.85 36.82 10.34
CA GLN A 17 -22.28 36.99 10.52
C GLN A 17 -23.05 35.66 10.37
N VAL A 18 -22.69 34.84 9.38
CA VAL A 18 -23.31 33.51 9.19
C VAL A 18 -22.99 32.56 10.35
N LEU A 19 -21.79 32.66 10.94
CA LEU A 19 -21.41 31.89 12.12
C LEU A 19 -22.20 32.28 13.38
N ASP A 20 -22.47 33.58 13.57
CA ASP A 20 -23.27 34.08 14.69
C ASP A 20 -24.76 33.77 14.55
N GLU A 21 -25.28 33.75 13.32
CA GLU A 21 -26.67 33.37 13.02
C GLU A 21 -26.88 31.84 13.03
N MET A 22 -25.80 31.06 13.11
CA MET A 22 -25.91 29.60 13.14
C MET A 22 -26.45 29.13 14.49
N GLU A 23 -27.56 28.41 14.47
CA GLU A 23 -28.14 27.81 15.66
C GLU A 23 -27.12 26.90 16.33
N ARG A 24 -26.84 27.16 17.62
CA ARG A 24 -25.91 26.34 18.38
C ARG A 24 -26.44 24.91 18.42
N ALA A 25 -25.62 23.94 18.05
CA ALA A 25 -25.98 22.54 18.14
C ALA A 25 -26.30 22.18 19.60
N THR A 26 -27.58 22.11 19.94
CA THR A 26 -28.04 21.64 21.25
C THR A 26 -28.37 20.17 21.16
N THR A 27 -27.86 19.38 22.10
CA THR A 27 -28.26 17.97 22.22
C THR A 27 -29.58 17.86 22.95
N ASP A 28 -30.42 16.91 22.55
CA ASP A 28 -31.60 16.54 23.33
C ASP A 28 -31.21 16.06 24.75
N SER A 29 -32.10 16.29 25.71
CA SER A 29 -32.00 15.87 27.10
C SER A 29 -31.62 14.40 27.31
N PHE A 30 -32.02 13.50 26.41
CA PHE A 30 -31.72 12.07 26.47
C PHE A 30 -30.58 11.63 25.52
N PHE A 31 -29.89 12.57 24.90
CA PHE A 31 -28.81 12.27 23.94
C PHE A 31 -27.71 11.43 24.58
N TYR A 32 -27.22 11.85 25.75
CA TYR A 32 -26.15 11.16 26.46
C TYR A 32 -26.59 9.79 26.98
N SER A 33 -27.82 9.67 27.48
CA SER A 33 -28.36 8.37 27.92
C SER A 33 -28.47 7.39 26.75
N ARG A 34 -28.90 7.84 25.56
CA ARG A 34 -28.98 7.00 24.36
C ARG A 34 -27.59 6.65 23.82
N LEU A 35 -26.66 7.59 23.85
CA LEU A 35 -25.27 7.35 23.44
C LEU A 35 -24.62 6.32 24.36
N GLN A 36 -24.77 6.48 25.67
CA GLN A 36 -24.24 5.57 26.67
C GLN A 36 -24.87 4.18 26.55
N ALA A 37 -26.20 4.08 26.43
CA ALA A 37 -26.87 2.81 26.20
C ALA A 37 -26.40 2.11 24.91
N ARG A 38 -26.05 2.87 23.87
CA ARG A 38 -25.50 2.31 22.62
C ARG A 38 -24.06 1.82 22.78
N ILE A 39 -23.25 2.50 23.59
CA ILE A 39 -21.88 2.07 23.91
C ILE A 39 -21.93 0.80 24.76
N GLU A 40 -22.72 0.80 25.84
CA GLU A 40 -22.89 -0.36 26.72
C GLU A 40 -23.47 -1.57 25.97
N ASN A 41 -24.46 -1.37 25.09
CA ASN A 41 -24.96 -2.47 24.25
C ASN A 41 -23.91 -3.00 23.27
N ARG A 42 -23.03 -2.13 22.75
CA ARG A 42 -21.96 -2.56 21.84
C ARG A 42 -20.90 -3.38 22.58
N GLU A 43 -20.62 -3.03 23.84
CA GLU A 43 -19.73 -3.79 24.72
C GLU A 43 -20.38 -5.11 25.17
N GLN A 44 -21.69 -5.15 25.41
CA GLN A 44 -22.40 -6.38 25.76
C GLN A 44 -22.61 -7.32 24.57
N THR A 45 -22.64 -6.79 23.35
CA THR A 45 -22.46 -7.58 22.13
C THR A 45 -20.98 -7.86 21.88
N GLU A 46 -20.25 -8.32 22.88
CA GLU A 46 -19.07 -9.13 22.56
C GLU A 46 -19.54 -10.29 21.68
N PRO A 47 -18.83 -10.59 20.58
CA PRO A 47 -19.16 -11.73 19.76
C PRO A 47 -19.17 -12.92 20.71
N ARG A 48 -20.30 -13.64 20.78
CA ARG A 48 -20.39 -14.93 21.47
C ARG A 48 -19.16 -15.73 21.07
N GLN A 49 -18.17 -15.78 21.96
CA GLN A 49 -16.89 -16.43 21.75
C GLN A 49 -17.18 -17.92 21.72
N GLY A 50 -17.66 -18.39 20.57
CA GLY A 50 -17.81 -19.80 20.30
C GLY A 50 -16.41 -20.38 20.29
N TRP A 51 -16.19 -21.42 21.08
CA TRP A 51 -14.93 -22.17 21.18
C TRP A 51 -14.26 -22.52 19.83
N HIS A 52 -15.00 -22.46 18.72
CA HIS A 52 -14.47 -22.67 17.37
C HIS A 52 -13.49 -21.58 16.88
N LEU A 53 -13.53 -20.35 17.43
CA LEU A 53 -12.61 -19.26 17.03
C LEU A 53 -11.21 -19.40 17.64
N GLU A 54 -11.11 -20.05 18.81
CA GLU A 54 -9.82 -20.32 19.48
C GLU A 54 -8.97 -21.31 18.67
N PHE A 55 -9.61 -22.35 18.11
CA PHE A 55 -8.93 -23.30 17.22
C PHE A 55 -8.47 -22.67 15.91
N GLY A 56 -9.27 -21.75 15.34
CA GLY A 56 -8.90 -21.04 14.10
C GLY A 56 -7.66 -20.17 14.27
N PHE A 57 -7.61 -19.40 15.36
CA PHE A 57 -6.47 -18.55 15.68
C PHE A 57 -5.22 -19.37 16.03
N ALA A 58 -5.37 -20.42 16.84
CA ALA A 58 -4.26 -21.31 17.19
C ALA A 58 -3.69 -22.03 15.96
N ALA A 59 -4.54 -22.50 15.05
CA ALA A 59 -4.10 -23.13 13.81
C ALA A 59 -3.38 -22.13 12.88
N ALA A 60 -3.92 -20.92 12.72
CA ALA A 60 -3.28 -19.87 11.91
C ALA A 60 -1.92 -19.46 12.49
N ALA A 61 -1.84 -19.29 13.81
CA ALA A 61 -0.58 -18.99 14.49
C ALA A 61 0.45 -20.12 14.31
N ALA A 62 0.04 -21.38 14.42
CA ALA A 62 0.92 -22.53 14.20
C ALA A 62 1.46 -22.59 12.75
N ILE A 63 0.62 -22.32 11.75
CA ILE A 63 1.03 -22.29 10.34
C ILE A 63 2.08 -21.20 10.11
N VAL A 64 1.84 -19.99 10.62
CA VAL A 64 2.81 -18.88 10.49
C VAL A 64 4.13 -19.24 11.16
N LEU A 65 4.09 -19.84 12.36
CA LEU A 65 5.29 -20.22 13.11
C LEU A 65 6.09 -21.31 12.38
N ILE A 66 5.41 -22.30 11.79
CA ILE A 66 6.04 -23.32 10.93
C ILE A 66 6.67 -22.68 9.70
N PHE A 67 5.99 -21.74 9.06
CA PHE A 67 6.50 -21.08 7.87
C PHE A 67 7.78 -20.28 8.19
N VAL A 68 7.75 -19.51 9.28
CA VAL A 68 8.91 -18.74 9.73
C VAL A 68 10.07 -19.66 10.13
N SER A 69 9.80 -20.75 10.86
CA SER A 69 10.86 -21.67 11.28
C SER A 69 11.49 -22.41 10.12
N LEU A 70 10.71 -22.81 9.10
CA LEU A 70 11.22 -23.39 7.86
C LEU A 70 12.09 -22.40 7.09
N ASN A 71 11.65 -21.15 6.93
CA ASN A 71 12.44 -20.13 6.24
C ASN A 71 13.77 -19.85 6.96
N VAL A 72 13.77 -19.79 8.30
CA VAL A 72 15.00 -19.62 9.10
C VAL A 72 15.91 -20.84 9.00
N LEU A 73 15.35 -22.06 9.00
CA LEU A 73 16.12 -23.28 8.86
C LEU A 73 16.79 -23.38 7.48
N VAL A 74 16.06 -23.06 6.41
CA VAL A 74 16.59 -23.00 5.04
C VAL A 74 17.71 -21.95 4.93
N LEU A 75 17.52 -20.76 5.51
CA LEU A 75 18.56 -19.72 5.51
C LEU A 75 19.84 -20.16 6.25
N THR A 76 19.72 -20.97 7.30
CA THR A 76 20.86 -21.35 8.15
C THR A 76 21.56 -22.62 7.69
N GLN A 77 20.85 -23.56 7.06
CA GLN A 77 21.43 -24.82 6.58
C GLN A 77 21.85 -24.78 5.11
N SER A 78 21.36 -23.82 4.34
CA SER A 78 21.59 -23.77 2.90
C SER A 78 21.85 -22.35 2.39
N PRO A 79 22.93 -21.68 2.84
CA PRO A 79 23.34 -20.41 2.24
C PRO A 79 23.62 -20.59 0.73
N ASP A 80 24.13 -21.76 0.32
CA ASP A 80 24.51 -22.06 -1.06
C ASP A 80 23.31 -22.25 -2.01
N ILE A 81 22.12 -22.64 -1.51
CA ILE A 81 20.92 -22.83 -2.36
C ILE A 81 20.35 -21.47 -2.78
N LEU A 82 20.45 -20.46 -1.92
CA LEU A 82 20.03 -19.09 -2.23
C LEU A 82 21.01 -18.40 -3.18
N GLU A 83 22.31 -18.71 -3.09
CA GLU A 83 23.29 -18.26 -4.09
C GLU A 83 23.12 -18.99 -5.43
N ALA A 84 22.85 -20.31 -5.43
CA ALA A 84 22.70 -21.09 -6.65
C ALA A 84 21.48 -20.69 -7.51
N GLU A 85 20.34 -20.34 -6.92
CA GLU A 85 19.21 -19.81 -7.70
C GLU A 85 19.52 -18.43 -8.29
N ALA A 86 20.22 -17.56 -7.54
CA ALA A 86 20.58 -16.22 -8.02
C ALA A 86 21.68 -16.23 -9.10
N THR A 87 22.58 -17.21 -9.08
CA THR A 87 23.64 -17.34 -10.09
C THR A 87 23.14 -18.00 -11.37
N VAL A 88 22.27 -19.02 -11.28
CA VAL A 88 21.68 -19.69 -12.46
C VAL A 88 20.85 -18.72 -13.29
N ASP A 89 20.06 -17.84 -12.66
CA ASP A 89 19.25 -16.85 -13.39
C ASP A 89 20.12 -15.77 -14.06
N ARG A 90 21.23 -15.41 -13.41
CA ARG A 90 22.18 -14.42 -13.93
C ARG A 90 23.04 -14.95 -15.09
N GLU A 91 23.50 -16.19 -15.03
CA GLU A 91 24.29 -16.80 -16.12
C GLU A 91 23.44 -17.00 -17.37
N ASN A 92 22.21 -17.52 -17.21
CA ASN A 92 21.25 -17.65 -18.31
C ASN A 92 20.88 -16.29 -18.92
N PHE A 93 20.68 -15.25 -18.10
CA PHE A 93 20.42 -13.89 -18.56
C PHE A 93 21.60 -13.29 -19.33
N MET A 94 22.84 -13.50 -18.86
CA MET A 94 24.04 -12.99 -19.55
C MET A 94 24.30 -13.72 -20.88
N GLU A 95 24.05 -15.04 -20.94
CA GLU A 95 24.15 -15.82 -22.16
C GLU A 95 23.10 -15.38 -23.20
N GLN A 96 21.86 -15.16 -22.75
CA GLN A 96 20.79 -14.68 -23.62
C GLN A 96 21.05 -13.25 -24.13
N LEU A 97 21.57 -12.37 -23.26
CA LEU A 97 21.93 -11.00 -23.63
C LEU A 97 23.12 -10.95 -24.60
N ALA A 98 24.10 -11.84 -24.44
CA ALA A 98 25.22 -11.97 -25.37
C ALA A 98 24.75 -12.49 -26.74
N ALA A 99 23.85 -13.47 -26.76
CA ALA A 99 23.25 -13.97 -27.99
C ALA A 99 22.48 -12.88 -28.74
N ASP A 100 21.71 -12.05 -28.03
CA ASP A 100 20.96 -10.94 -28.62
C ASP A 100 21.89 -9.85 -29.21
N TYR A 101 23.02 -9.55 -28.57
CA TYR A 101 24.00 -8.58 -29.09
C TYR A 101 24.85 -9.11 -30.24
N GLN A 102 25.04 -10.42 -30.33
CA GLN A 102 25.80 -11.03 -31.44
C GLN A 102 25.04 -10.94 -32.78
N VAL A 103 23.74 -10.64 -32.75
CA VAL A 103 22.88 -10.43 -33.93
C VAL A 103 22.94 -8.98 -34.44
N ILE A 104 23.72 -8.08 -33.83
CA ILE A 104 24.05 -6.79 -34.44
C ILE A 104 25.04 -7.06 -35.58
N ASP A 105 24.49 -7.47 -36.72
CA ASP A 105 25.21 -7.72 -37.96
C ASP A 105 25.77 -6.38 -38.48
N PRO A 106 27.11 -6.24 -38.58
CA PRO A 106 27.74 -5.05 -39.15
C PRO A 106 27.28 -4.71 -40.57
N SER A 107 26.71 -5.68 -41.30
CA SER A 107 26.15 -5.51 -42.65
C SER A 107 25.05 -4.42 -42.73
N TYR A 108 24.40 -4.13 -41.60
CA TYR A 108 23.37 -3.09 -41.51
C TYR A 108 23.95 -1.67 -41.70
N TYR A 109 25.23 -1.46 -41.39
CA TYR A 109 25.92 -0.18 -41.61
C TYR A 109 26.67 -0.14 -42.95
N GLU A 110 27.03 -1.30 -43.49
CA GLU A 110 27.74 -1.42 -44.78
C GLU A 110 26.81 -1.13 -45.99
N SER A 111 25.50 -1.38 -45.83
CA SER A 111 24.48 -1.02 -46.83
C SER A 111 24.07 0.46 -46.83
N ALA A 112 24.42 1.21 -45.78
CA ALA A 112 24.13 2.64 -45.69
C ALA A 112 25.16 3.51 -46.43
N GLU A 113 26.42 3.06 -46.55
CA GLU A 113 27.47 3.82 -47.26
C GLU A 113 27.36 3.70 -48.80
N THR A 114 26.65 2.69 -49.31
CA THR A 114 26.55 2.42 -50.76
C THR A 114 25.37 3.11 -51.47
N THR A 115 24.57 3.91 -50.76
CA THR A 115 23.39 4.60 -51.34
C THR A 115 23.65 6.07 -51.70
N GLU A 116 24.85 6.63 -51.43
CA GLU A 116 25.17 8.04 -51.75
C GLU A 116 25.92 8.27 -53.08
N GLU A 117 26.10 7.24 -53.91
CA GLU A 117 26.65 7.41 -55.27
C GLU A 117 25.64 7.03 -56.36
N GLU A 118 24.67 7.92 -56.61
CA GLU A 118 23.98 8.07 -57.91
C GLU A 118 23.94 9.54 -58.35
#